data_AF-A0A4R5KWN4-F1
#
_entry.id   AF-A0A4R5KWN4-F1
#
_cell.length_a   1.000
_cell.length_b   1.000
_cell.length_c   1.000
_cell.angle_alpha   90.00
_cell.angle_beta   90.00
_cell.angle_gamma   90.00
#
_symmetry.space_group_name_H-M   'P 1'
#
loop_
_entity.id
_entity.type
_entity.pdbx_description
1 polymer ?
#
loop_
_entity_poly.entity_id
_entity_poly.type
_entity_poly.pdbx_seq_one_letter_code
_entity_poly.pdbx_strand_id
1 'polypeptide(L)'
;MTQYDRLCPWCQTEIVWDPELGPEDTCPHCLNELGEYRSVSLKVKQDGQQLVYDDEPLEDDDIEDDDLVDLEDDEGDTTFDEYVEGTQRVLDLQEEAPECTFCQSFMLLAGSRTMGDDFTPLLPGKLKEPLVKPTSTLKVYVCPSCFKVEHMLGEDERLSMIELLRENGK
;
A
#
# COMPACT_ATOMS: atom_id res chain seq x y z
N MET A 1 -5.38 15.59 -29.20
CA MET A 1 -4.41 15.91 -28.13
C MET A 1 -5.22 16.09 -26.87
N THR A 2 -5.46 14.98 -26.18
CA THR A 2 -6.30 14.87 -25.00
C THR A 2 -5.59 15.51 -23.81
N GLN A 3 -6.33 16.27 -23.02
CA GLN A 3 -5.89 17.10 -21.88
C GLN A 3 -5.19 16.32 -20.73
N TYR A 4 -4.97 15.02 -20.90
CA TYR A 4 -4.42 14.10 -19.88
C TYR A 4 -2.89 13.92 -19.96
N ASP A 5 -2.20 14.30 -21.05
CA ASP A 5 -0.74 14.13 -21.21
C ASP A 5 0.13 15.01 -20.30
N ARG A 6 -0.51 15.87 -19.51
CA ARG A 6 0.18 16.70 -18.51
C ARG A 6 -0.01 16.20 -17.10
N LEU A 7 -0.81 15.16 -16.84
CA LEU A 7 -1.01 14.66 -15.48
C LEU A 7 -0.53 13.22 -15.41
N CYS A 8 0.47 12.96 -14.57
CA CYS A 8 1.00 11.62 -14.38
C CYS A 8 -0.09 10.69 -13.81
N PRO A 9 -0.39 9.55 -14.44
CA PRO A 9 -1.41 8.63 -13.96
C PRO A 9 -1.03 7.90 -12.65
N TRP A 10 0.25 7.86 -12.28
CA TRP A 10 0.71 7.23 -11.03
C TRP A 10 0.71 8.18 -9.84
N CYS A 11 1.39 9.32 -9.96
CA CYS A 11 1.57 10.25 -8.85
C CYS A 11 0.65 11.47 -8.90
N GLN A 12 -0.20 11.59 -9.93
CA GLN A 12 -1.16 12.69 -10.13
C GLN A 12 -0.51 14.09 -10.15
N THR A 13 0.79 14.14 -10.40
CA THR A 13 1.55 15.39 -10.50
C THR A 13 1.50 15.91 -11.94
N GLU A 14 1.37 17.23 -12.10
CA GLU A 14 1.45 17.86 -13.42
C GLU A 14 2.88 17.73 -13.97
N ILE A 15 3.01 17.11 -15.14
CA ILE A 15 4.27 16.95 -15.86
C ILE A 15 4.50 18.19 -16.73
N VAL A 16 5.61 18.86 -16.45
CA VAL A 16 6.13 19.95 -17.29
C VAL A 16 7.27 19.40 -18.12
N TRP A 17 7.03 19.27 -19.43
CA TRP A 17 8.00 18.75 -20.38
C TRP A 17 9.07 19.78 -20.74
N ASP A 18 10.30 19.31 -20.95
CA ASP A 18 11.38 20.15 -21.48
C ASP A 18 11.05 20.55 -22.93
N PRO A 19 11.10 21.85 -23.27
CA PRO A 19 10.81 22.32 -24.62
C PRO A 19 11.78 21.86 -25.70
N GLU A 20 13.00 21.40 -25.36
CA GLU A 20 13.99 20.89 -26.32
C GLU A 20 13.89 19.37 -26.52
N LEU A 21 13.53 18.60 -25.49
CA LEU A 21 13.45 17.14 -25.54
C LEU A 21 12.04 16.61 -25.86
N GLY A 22 10.98 17.31 -25.43
CA GLY A 22 9.60 16.89 -25.61
C GLY A 22 9.10 15.89 -24.55
N PRO A 23 7.95 15.22 -24.79
CA PRO A 23 7.41 14.22 -23.88
C PRO A 23 8.28 12.96 -23.88
N GLU A 24 8.60 12.46 -22.68
CA GLU A 24 9.39 11.25 -22.47
C GLU A 24 8.51 10.08 -22.00
N ASP A 25 9.00 8.85 -22.19
CA ASP A 25 8.29 7.62 -21.82
C ASP A 25 8.31 7.34 -20.30
N THR A 26 8.89 8.22 -19.47
CA THR A 26 9.02 8.03 -18.02
C THR A 26 8.70 9.32 -17.27
N CYS A 27 7.98 9.22 -16.16
CA CYS A 27 7.62 10.38 -15.36
C CYS A 27 8.84 10.91 -14.58
N PRO A 28 9.20 12.21 -14.70
CA PRO A 28 10.35 12.77 -13.98
C PRO A 28 10.15 12.89 -12.46
N HIS A 29 8.92 12.75 -11.97
CA HIS A 29 8.61 12.88 -10.54
C HIS A 29 8.61 11.55 -9.79
N CYS A 30 8.16 10.46 -10.44
CA CYS A 30 8.00 9.15 -9.80
C CYS A 30 8.70 8.00 -10.52
N LEU A 31 9.32 8.28 -11.68
CA LEU A 31 10.13 7.35 -12.46
C LEU A 31 9.39 6.10 -12.99
N ASN A 32 8.05 6.11 -12.97
CA ASN A 32 7.24 5.10 -13.65
C ASN A 32 7.12 5.40 -15.16
N GLU A 33 7.05 4.35 -15.96
CA GLU A 33 6.91 4.43 -17.42
C GLU A 33 5.52 4.94 -17.84
N LEU A 34 5.46 6.09 -18.52
CA LEU A 34 4.29 6.79 -19.10
C LEU A 34 3.66 6.04 -20.29
N GLY A 35 3.28 4.77 -20.08
CA GLY A 35 2.69 3.88 -21.09
C GLY A 35 1.24 3.44 -20.82
N GLU A 36 0.65 2.74 -21.78
CA GLU A 36 -0.63 2.05 -21.60
C GLU A 36 -0.48 0.92 -20.56
N TYR A 37 -1.48 0.75 -19.69
CA TYR A 37 -1.54 -0.40 -18.77
C TYR A 37 -1.24 -1.70 -19.52
N ARG A 38 -0.47 -2.60 -18.88
CA ARG A 38 -0.12 -3.94 -19.35
C ARG A 38 -1.39 -4.75 -19.66
N SER A 39 -1.95 -4.56 -20.85
CA SER A 39 -3.14 -5.24 -21.30
C SER A 39 -2.73 -6.54 -21.97
N VAL A 40 -3.02 -7.65 -21.31
CA VAL A 40 -2.80 -8.98 -21.90
C VAL A 40 -3.84 -9.18 -22.99
N SER A 41 -3.40 -9.09 -24.24
CA SER A 41 -4.25 -9.38 -25.40
C SER A 41 -4.40 -10.90 -25.57
N LEU A 42 -5.35 -11.49 -24.86
CA LEU A 42 -5.73 -12.90 -25.04
C LEU A 42 -6.42 -13.08 -26.39
N LYS A 43 -5.70 -13.63 -27.37
CA LYS A 43 -6.29 -14.07 -28.64
C LYS A 43 -6.92 -15.45 -28.46
N VAL A 44 -8.18 -15.49 -28.01
CA VAL A 44 -8.98 -16.73 -28.03
C VAL A 44 -9.29 -17.07 -29.48
N LYS A 45 -8.79 -18.21 -29.97
CA LYS A 45 -9.25 -18.77 -31.26
C LYS A 45 -10.70 -19.21 -31.06
N GLN A 46 -11.63 -18.59 -31.80
CA GLN A 46 -13.01 -19.04 -31.85
C GLN A 46 -13.13 -20.17 -32.88
N ASP A 47 -12.58 -21.32 -32.57
CA ASP A 47 -12.71 -22.56 -33.33
C ASP A 47 -13.83 -23.44 -32.77
N GLY A 48 -14.90 -22.86 -32.23
CA GLY A 48 -16.15 -23.57 -31.91
C GLY A 48 -16.02 -24.79 -30.98
N GLN A 49 -14.85 -25.01 -30.38
CA GLN A 49 -14.64 -26.07 -29.41
C GLN A 49 -15.28 -25.63 -28.09
N GLN A 50 -16.19 -26.47 -27.61
CA GLN A 50 -16.83 -26.32 -26.32
C GLN A 50 -15.74 -26.38 -25.25
N LEU A 51 -15.66 -25.36 -24.39
CA LEU A 51 -14.80 -25.39 -23.20
C LEU A 51 -15.29 -26.53 -22.30
N VAL A 52 -14.62 -27.67 -22.38
CA VAL A 52 -14.81 -28.78 -21.45
C VAL A 52 -14.02 -28.41 -20.20
N TYR A 53 -14.73 -28.18 -19.09
CA TYR A 53 -14.10 -28.20 -17.78
C TYR A 53 -13.85 -29.66 -17.47
N ASP A 54 -12.58 -30.03 -17.39
CA ASP A 54 -12.17 -31.39 -17.06
C ASP A 54 -12.39 -31.60 -15.56
N ASP A 55 -13.44 -32.33 -15.21
CA ASP A 55 -13.81 -32.72 -13.84
C ASP A 55 -13.34 -34.17 -13.57
N GLU A 56 -12.34 -34.66 -14.32
CA GLU A 56 -11.67 -35.93 -14.08
C GLU A 56 -10.48 -35.72 -13.12
N PRO A 57 -10.31 -36.57 -12.09
CA PRO A 57 -9.14 -36.51 -11.23
C PRO A 57 -7.91 -36.88 -12.06
N LEU A 58 -6.94 -35.98 -12.15
CA LEU A 58 -5.67 -36.22 -12.82
C LEU A 58 -5.02 -37.50 -12.25
N GLU A 59 -4.93 -38.55 -13.06
CA GLU A 59 -4.09 -39.71 -12.77
C GLU A 59 -2.62 -39.32 -12.97
N ASP A 60 -1.82 -39.61 -11.94
CA ASP A 60 -0.57 -38.97 -11.53
C ASP A 60 0.69 -39.38 -12.33
N ASP A 61 0.60 -39.75 -13.61
CA ASP A 61 1.69 -40.55 -14.20
C ASP A 61 2.31 -40.11 -15.54
N ASP A 62 1.98 -38.97 -16.16
CA ASP A 62 2.73 -38.50 -17.35
C ASP A 62 2.69 -36.97 -17.56
N ILE A 63 3.03 -36.19 -16.53
CA ILE A 63 3.51 -34.80 -16.77
C ILE A 63 5.03 -34.90 -16.93
N GLU A 64 5.53 -34.79 -18.15
CA GLU A 64 6.96 -34.62 -18.40
C GLU A 64 7.42 -33.32 -17.71
N ASP A 65 8.25 -33.49 -16.69
CA ASP A 65 8.81 -32.51 -15.74
C ASP A 65 9.74 -31.46 -16.39
N ASP A 66 9.58 -31.19 -17.69
CA ASP A 66 10.43 -30.28 -18.49
C ASP A 66 9.69 -28.97 -18.86
N ASP A 67 8.38 -28.89 -18.59
CA ASP A 67 7.56 -27.67 -18.80
C ASP A 67 7.21 -26.93 -17.49
N LEU A 68 7.64 -27.46 -16.33
CA LEU A 68 7.83 -26.62 -15.16
C LEU A 68 9.06 -25.78 -15.43
N VAL A 69 8.85 -24.54 -15.85
CA VAL A 69 9.89 -23.51 -15.84
C VAL A 69 10.46 -23.45 -14.43
N ASP A 70 11.57 -24.16 -14.27
CA ASP A 70 12.48 -24.11 -13.16
C ASP A 70 12.99 -22.67 -13.05
N LEU A 71 12.34 -21.88 -12.19
CA LEU A 71 12.78 -20.54 -11.83
C LEU A 71 13.94 -20.61 -10.81
N GLU A 72 14.79 -21.63 -10.90
CA GLU A 72 16.00 -21.72 -10.10
C GLU A 72 17.09 -20.81 -10.70
N ASP A 73 17.57 -19.91 -9.84
CA ASP A 73 18.77 -19.08 -9.96
C ASP A 73 18.73 -17.88 -10.94
N ASP A 74 18.00 -16.83 -10.54
CA ASP A 74 18.66 -15.53 -10.47
C ASP A 74 19.20 -15.38 -9.04
N GLU A 75 20.50 -15.62 -8.84
CA GLU A 75 21.24 -15.42 -7.56
C GLU A 75 21.19 -13.96 -7.03
N GLY A 76 20.33 -13.10 -7.60
CA GLY A 76 20.14 -11.70 -7.26
C GLY A 76 18.97 -11.38 -6.31
N ASP A 77 18.02 -12.30 -6.06
CA ASP A 77 16.74 -11.94 -5.41
C ASP A 77 16.46 -12.60 -4.05
N THR A 78 17.41 -13.35 -3.48
CA THR A 78 17.24 -13.95 -2.12
C THR A 78 17.02 -12.89 -1.03
N THR A 79 17.59 -11.70 -1.22
CA THR A 79 17.44 -10.58 -0.26
C THR A 79 16.04 -9.98 -0.23
N PHE A 80 15.33 -9.99 -1.36
CA PHE A 80 13.97 -9.48 -1.45
C PHE A 80 12.99 -10.46 -0.77
N ASP A 81 13.19 -11.76 -1.00
CA ASP A 81 12.42 -12.81 -0.36
C ASP A 81 12.57 -12.79 1.17
N GLU A 82 13.80 -12.63 1.67
CA GLU A 82 14.06 -12.50 3.12
C GLU A 82 13.37 -11.27 3.73
N TYR A 83 13.32 -10.16 3.00
CA TYR A 83 12.66 -8.93 3.43
C TYR A 83 11.15 -9.09 3.51
N VAL A 84 10.54 -9.70 2.49
CA VAL A 84 9.09 -9.96 2.45
C VAL A 84 8.70 -10.93 3.56
N GLU A 85 9.47 -12.01 3.75
CA GLU A 85 9.25 -12.97 4.84
C GLU A 85 9.44 -12.31 6.22
N GLY A 86 10.46 -11.47 6.38
CA GLY A 86 10.69 -10.68 7.59
C GLY A 86 9.52 -9.75 7.91
N THR A 87 8.99 -9.07 6.90
CA THR A 87 7.83 -8.19 7.01
C THR A 87 6.60 -8.98 7.46
N GLN A 88 6.33 -10.13 6.84
CA GLN A 88 5.18 -10.97 7.18
C GLN A 88 5.27 -11.50 8.61
N ARG A 89 6.45 -11.99 9.03
CA ARG A 89 6.69 -12.45 10.41
C ARG A 89 6.40 -11.37 11.44
N VAL A 90 6.76 -10.12 11.15
CA VAL A 90 6.46 -9.01 12.05
C VAL A 90 4.96 -8.75 12.07
N LEU A 91 4.29 -8.67 10.90
CA LEU A 91 2.84 -8.45 10.78
C LEU A 91 2.02 -9.49 11.56
N ASP A 92 2.39 -10.77 11.49
CA ASP A 92 1.68 -11.87 12.17
C ASP A 92 1.68 -11.73 13.70
N LEU A 93 2.65 -11.00 14.26
CA LEU A 93 2.77 -10.77 15.71
C LEU A 93 2.05 -9.48 16.16
N GLN A 94 1.58 -8.64 15.23
CA GLN A 94 0.96 -7.37 15.56
C GLN A 94 -0.55 -7.56 15.74
N GLU A 95 -1.09 -6.97 16.80
CA GLU A 95 -2.54 -6.98 17.03
C GLU A 95 -3.29 -6.05 16.05
N GLU A 96 -2.65 -4.95 15.65
CA GLU A 96 -3.23 -3.92 14.79
C GLU A 96 -2.28 -3.59 13.64
N ALA A 97 -2.67 -3.94 12.42
CA ALA A 97 -1.92 -3.70 11.18
C ALA A 97 -2.77 -2.84 10.23
N PRO A 98 -2.70 -1.49 10.32
CA PRO A 98 -3.47 -0.61 9.44
C PRO A 98 -2.91 -0.62 8.02
N GLU A 99 -3.75 -0.31 7.03
CA GLU A 99 -3.34 -0.14 5.64
C GLU A 99 -2.76 1.25 5.39
N CYS A 100 -1.68 1.33 4.61
CA CYS A 100 -1.08 2.59 4.21
C CYS A 100 -2.00 3.35 3.25
N THR A 101 -2.27 4.63 3.50
CA THR A 101 -3.16 5.41 2.62
C THR A 101 -2.58 5.69 1.23
N PHE A 102 -1.29 5.42 1.01
CA PHE A 102 -0.62 5.67 -0.26
C PHE A 102 -0.61 4.43 -1.16
N CYS A 103 -0.23 3.27 -0.63
CA CYS A 103 -0.09 2.04 -1.41
C CYS A 103 -0.96 0.88 -0.95
N GLN A 104 -1.80 1.07 0.08
CA GLN A 104 -2.73 0.08 0.65
C GLN A 104 -2.07 -1.19 1.22
N SER A 105 -0.75 -1.21 1.37
CA SER A 105 -0.05 -2.29 2.06
C SER A 105 -0.18 -2.15 3.58
N PHE A 106 -0.21 -3.28 4.29
CA PHE A 106 -0.22 -3.28 5.75
C PHE A 106 1.06 -2.65 6.32
N MET A 107 0.89 -1.83 7.36
CA MET A 107 1.98 -1.09 7.98
C MET A 107 2.47 -1.77 9.24
N LEU A 108 3.78 -1.70 9.47
CA LEU A 108 4.44 -2.25 10.64
C LEU A 108 4.40 -1.24 11.79
N LEU A 109 3.98 -1.67 12.99
CA LEU A 109 4.15 -0.91 14.22
C LEU A 109 5.65 -0.75 14.54
N ALA A 110 6.18 0.46 14.39
CA ALA A 110 7.59 0.78 14.64
C ALA A 110 7.84 1.26 16.08
N GLY A 111 6.80 1.69 16.80
CA GLY A 111 6.90 2.09 18.20
C GLY A 111 5.77 3.01 18.63
N SER A 112 6.00 3.74 19.73
CA SER A 112 5.10 4.76 20.24
C SER A 112 5.85 6.05 20.56
N ARG A 113 5.17 7.18 20.35
CA ARG A 113 5.64 8.53 20.67
C ARG A 113 4.62 9.21 21.57
N THR A 114 5.07 9.75 22.69
CA THR A 114 4.25 10.69 23.47
C THR A 114 4.21 12.04 22.77
N MET A 115 3.07 12.70 22.82
CA MET A 115 2.99 14.10 22.39
C MET A 115 3.96 14.95 23.23
N GLY A 116 4.73 15.78 22.52
CA GLY A 116 5.75 16.62 23.14
C GLY A 116 5.19 17.96 23.60
N ASP A 117 6.06 18.77 24.20
CA ASP A 117 5.75 20.14 24.62
C ASP A 117 5.39 21.07 23.43
N ASP A 118 5.67 20.63 22.20
CA ASP A 118 5.34 21.30 20.94
C ASP A 118 3.87 21.15 20.55
N PHE A 119 3.12 20.25 21.19
CA PHE A 119 1.70 20.10 20.94
C PHE A 119 0.86 21.05 21.80
N THR A 120 0.11 21.92 21.14
CA THR A 120 -0.88 22.78 21.80
C THR A 120 -2.30 22.21 21.58
N PRO A 121 -2.95 21.63 22.60
CA PRO A 121 -4.31 21.14 22.47
C PRO A 121 -5.28 22.28 22.20
N LEU A 122 -6.15 22.09 21.20
CA LEU A 122 -7.28 22.99 20.97
C LEU A 122 -8.43 22.61 21.89
N LEU A 123 -9.04 23.62 22.52
CA LEU A 123 -10.30 23.51 23.26
C LEU A 123 -11.44 24.01 22.36
N PRO A 124 -12.22 23.12 21.72
CA PRO A 124 -13.37 23.54 20.93
C PRO A 124 -14.40 24.19 21.85
N GLY A 125 -14.97 25.34 21.49
CA GLY A 125 -15.81 26.12 22.43
C GLY A 125 -17.03 25.40 23.05
N LYS A 126 -17.51 24.30 22.45
CA LYS A 126 -18.56 23.44 23.01
C LYS A 126 -18.03 22.36 23.97
N LEU A 127 -16.78 21.96 23.78
CA LEU A 127 -16.08 20.94 24.54
C LEU A 127 -15.23 21.64 25.63
N LYS A 128 -15.56 21.39 26.89
CA LYS A 128 -14.82 21.96 28.03
C LYS A 128 -13.44 21.33 28.24
N GLU A 129 -13.11 20.32 27.45
CA GLU A 129 -11.86 19.57 27.49
C GLU A 129 -11.31 19.35 26.07
N PRO A 130 -9.99 19.25 25.90
CA PRO A 130 -9.39 19.00 24.59
C PRO A 130 -9.67 17.58 24.11
N LEU A 131 -9.78 17.41 22.79
CA LEU A 131 -10.02 16.09 22.17
C LEU A 131 -8.88 15.10 22.37
N VAL A 132 -7.65 15.60 22.39
CA VAL A 132 -6.43 14.83 22.62
C VAL A 132 -5.66 15.50 23.75
N LYS A 133 -5.25 14.73 24.74
CA LYS A 133 -4.50 15.23 25.88
C LYS A 133 -3.03 15.43 25.47
N PRO A 134 -2.31 16.41 26.04
CA PRO A 134 -0.89 16.58 25.74
C PRO A 134 -0.04 15.39 26.17
N THR A 135 -0.52 14.54 27.08
CA THR A 135 0.12 13.30 27.52
C THR A 135 -0.29 12.08 26.71
N SER A 136 -1.03 12.26 25.60
CA SER A 136 -1.52 11.17 24.77
C SER A 136 -0.38 10.48 24.02
N THR A 137 -0.51 9.17 23.88
CA THR A 137 0.43 8.33 23.15
C THR A 137 -0.05 8.12 21.72
N LEU A 138 0.86 8.29 20.77
CA LEU A 138 0.67 7.97 19.36
C LEU A 138 1.45 6.69 19.03
N LYS A 139 0.79 5.72 18.41
CA LYS A 139 1.45 4.60 17.73
C LYS A 139 2.05 5.08 16.41
N VAL A 140 3.28 4.70 16.13
CA VAL A 140 4.02 5.06 14.92
C VAL A 140 4.09 3.83 14.02
N TYR A 141 3.60 3.98 12.80
CA TYR A 141 3.55 2.91 11.81
C TYR A 141 4.43 3.26 10.61
N VAL A 142 5.11 2.26 10.04
CA VAL A 142 5.96 2.40 8.84
C VAL A 142 5.48 1.42 7.79
N CYS A 143 5.23 1.92 6.58
CA CYS A 143 4.85 1.07 5.45
C CYS A 143 6.09 0.35 4.89
N PRO A 144 6.11 -0.99 4.81
CA PRO A 144 7.24 -1.73 4.25
C PRO A 144 7.37 -1.57 2.72
N SER A 145 6.30 -1.16 2.02
CA SER A 145 6.31 -1.05 0.55
C SER A 145 6.74 0.34 0.05
N CYS A 146 6.35 1.41 0.74
CA CYS A 146 6.64 2.79 0.32
C CYS A 146 7.37 3.64 1.37
N PHE A 147 7.71 3.05 2.53
CA PHE A 147 8.43 3.69 3.64
C PHE A 147 7.77 4.95 4.22
N LYS A 148 6.49 5.17 3.91
CA LYS A 148 5.69 6.23 4.51
C LYS A 148 5.49 5.95 6.00
N VAL A 149 5.64 7.00 6.81
CA VAL A 149 5.40 6.97 8.26
C VAL A 149 4.04 7.59 8.55
N GLU A 150 3.21 6.89 9.31
CA GLU A 150 1.92 7.39 9.78
C GLU A 150 1.82 7.26 11.30
N HIS A 151 1.02 8.15 11.89
CA HIS A 151 0.80 8.19 13.34
C HIS A 151 -0.68 7.97 13.62
N MET A 152 -0.97 7.09 14.57
CA MET A 152 -2.33 6.81 15.02
C MET A 152 -2.42 7.00 16.53
N LEU A 153 -3.58 7.44 17.03
CA LEU A 153 -3.83 7.50 18.47
C LEU A 153 -3.82 6.08 19.06
N GLY A 154 -3.24 5.94 20.26
CA GLY A 154 -3.37 4.74 21.06
C GLY A 154 -4.83 4.39 21.35
N GLU A 155 -5.10 3.13 21.67
CA GLU A 155 -6.47 2.64 21.86
C GLU A 155 -7.19 3.37 23.00
N ASP A 156 -6.52 3.52 24.15
CA ASP A 156 -7.05 4.23 25.31
C ASP A 156 -7.39 5.70 24.98
N GLU A 157 -6.53 6.36 24.20
CA GLU A 157 -6.76 7.73 23.76
C GLU A 157 -7.92 7.83 22.76
N ARG A 158 -8.07 6.87 21.84
CA ARG A 158 -9.21 6.80 20.92
C ARG A 158 -10.52 6.64 21.69
N LEU A 159 -10.56 5.73 22.66
CA LEU A 159 -11.73 5.49 23.51
C LEU A 159 -12.09 6.74 24.33
N SER A 160 -11.10 7.39 24.95
CA SER A 160 -11.30 8.64 25.69
C SER A 160 -11.86 9.74 24.79
N MET A 161 -11.42 9.86 23.54
CA MET A 161 -11.94 10.85 22.60
C MET A 161 -13.39 10.55 22.21
N ILE A 162 -13.71 9.28 21.92
CA ILE A 162 -15.07 8.84 21.57
C ILE A 162 -16.04 9.14 22.71
N GLU A 163 -15.66 8.81 23.95
CA GLU A 163 -16.50 9.06 25.12
C GLU A 163 -16.72 10.55 25.35
N LEU A 164 -15.67 11.37 25.26
CA LEU A 164 -15.76 12.82 25.39
C LEU A 164 -16.74 13.42 24.37
N LEU A 165 -16.66 12.98 23.10
CA LEU A 165 -17.55 13.43 22.04
C LEU A 165 -18.99 12.93 22.23
N ARG A 166 -19.18 11.70 22.69
CA ARG A 166 -20.52 11.13 22.99
C ARG A 166 -21.24 11.93 24.07
N GLU A 167 -20.52 12.37 25.09
CA GLU A 167 -21.08 13.09 26.24
C GLU A 167 -21.29 14.58 25.97
N ASN A 168 -20.34 15.22 25.28
CA ASN A 168 -20.28 16.68 25.16
C ASN A 168 -20.47 17.22 23.73
N GLY A 169 -20.55 16.35 22.72
CA GLY A 169 -20.66 16.74 21.31
C GLY A 169 -22.05 17.17 20.83
N LYS A 170 -23.01 17.37 21.73
CA LYS A 170 -24.37 17.82 21.42
C LYS A 170 -24.45 19.34 21.23
#